data_AF-A0A932CJ41-F1
#
_entry.id   AF-A0A932CJ41-F1
#
_cell.length_a   1.000
_cell.length_b   1.000
_cell.length_c   1.000
_cell.angle_alpha   90.00
_cell.angle_beta   90.00
_cell.angle_gamma   90.00
#
_symmetry.space_group_name_H-M   'P 1'
#
loop_
_entity.id
_entity.type
_entity.pdbx_description
1 polymer ?
#
loop_
_entity_poly.entity_id
_entity_poly.type
_entity_poly.pdbx_seq_one_letter_code
_entity_poly.pdbx_strand_id
1 'polypeptide(L)'
;MPTERLDVRLDQERRRKLRELAEEQGASISEMVRRLIDRAYEDILQQRRKRAAQKLGRLEIEDVPEPATLSRQLEAAHEPDGLH
;
A
#
# COMPACT_ATOMS: atom_id res chain seq x y z
N MET A 1 8.69 -7.87 21.23
CA MET A 1 8.32 -8.80 20.14
C MET A 1 9.26 -9.99 20.19
N PRO A 2 8.79 -11.23 20.01
CA PRO A 2 9.66 -12.40 19.98
C PRO A 2 10.63 -12.29 18.78
N THR A 3 11.90 -12.60 19.01
CA THR A 3 12.91 -12.62 17.94
C THR A 3 13.02 -14.05 17.43
N GLU A 4 12.69 -14.28 16.17
CA GLU A 4 12.85 -15.58 15.52
C GLU A 4 14.14 -15.60 14.69
N ARG A 5 14.81 -16.75 14.65
CA ARG A 5 16.02 -16.94 13.86
C ARG A 5 15.64 -17.44 12.48
N LEU A 6 15.99 -16.66 11.45
CA LEU A 6 15.84 -17.02 10.05
C LEU A 6 17.23 -17.20 9.42
N ASP A 7 17.51 -18.40 8.91
CA ASP A 7 18.73 -18.66 8.15
C ASP A 7 18.46 -18.53 6.64
N VAL A 8 19.16 -17.61 5.96
CA VAL A 8 19.00 -17.34 4.52
C VAL A 8 20.29 -17.68 3.78
N ARG A 9 20.17 -18.43 2.67
CA ARG A 9 21.31 -18.71 1.78
C ARG A 9 21.51 -17.55 0.82
N LEU A 10 22.72 -16.98 0.84
CA LEU A 10 23.14 -15.91 -0.05
C LEU A 10 24.33 -16.39 -0.89
N ASP A 11 24.36 -16.00 -2.15
CA ASP A 11 25.57 -16.16 -2.97
C ASP A 11 26.70 -15.23 -2.47
N GLN A 12 27.90 -15.46 -2.97
CA GLN A 12 29.09 -14.73 -2.54
C GLN A 12 29.01 -13.24 -2.86
N GLU A 13 28.39 -12.87 -3.99
CA GLU A 13 28.27 -11.48 -4.43
C GLU A 13 27.31 -10.70 -3.52
N ARG A 14 26.13 -11.25 -3.23
CA ARG A 14 25.13 -10.66 -2.33
C ARG A 14 25.69 -10.53 -0.92
N ARG A 15 26.42 -11.54 -0.45
CA ARG A 15 27.11 -11.48 0.85
C ARG A 15 28.16 -10.37 0.88
N ARG A 16 28.91 -10.16 -0.20
CA ARG A 16 29.89 -9.06 -0.31
C ARG A 16 29.19 -7.71 -0.23
N LYS A 17 28.19 -7.46 -1.09
CA LYS A 17 27.41 -6.21 -1.11
C LYS A 17 26.79 -5.89 0.24
N LEU A 18 26.21 -6.89 0.90
CA LEU A 18 25.59 -6.71 2.22
C LEU A 18 26.62 -6.32 3.29
N ARG A 19 27.85 -6.86 3.22
CA ARG A 19 28.93 -6.50 4.13
C ARG A 19 29.41 -5.07 3.87
N GLU A 20 29.67 -4.71 2.61
CA GLU A 20 30.09 -3.36 2.22
C GLU A 20 29.07 -2.30 2.71
N LEU A 21 27.78 -2.55 2.51
CA LEU A 21 26.71 -1.66 3.00
C LEU A 21 26.68 -1.56 4.53
N ALA A 22 26.89 -2.68 5.23
CA ALA A 22 26.92 -2.71 6.69
C ALA A 22 28.11 -1.90 7.24
N GLU A 23 29.29 -2.06 6.64
CA GLU A 23 30.51 -1.32 6.98
C GLU A 23 30.36 0.18 6.72
N GLU A 24 29.82 0.57 5.58
CA GLU A 24 29.58 1.98 5.21
C GLU A 24 28.65 2.69 6.20
N GLN A 25 27.66 1.97 6.74
CA GLN A 25 26.70 2.51 7.71
C GLN A 25 27.08 2.26 9.18
N GLY A 26 28.25 1.65 9.44
CA GLY A 26 28.68 1.29 10.80
C GLY A 26 27.70 0.37 11.53
N ALA A 27 26.93 -0.44 10.80
CA ALA A 27 25.86 -1.28 11.33
C ALA A 27 26.23 -2.77 11.25
N SER A 28 25.57 -3.60 12.06
CA SER A 28 25.72 -5.05 11.91
C SER A 28 25.00 -5.55 10.65
N ILE A 29 25.43 -6.69 10.11
CA ILE A 29 24.74 -7.34 8.97
C ILE A 29 23.26 -7.60 9.30
N SER A 30 22.96 -8.09 10.51
CA SER A 30 21.58 -8.35 10.92
C SER A 30 20.74 -7.08 10.98
N GLU A 31 21.31 -5.98 11.44
CA GLU A 31 20.64 -4.68 11.47
C GLU A 31 20.41 -4.14 10.06
N MET A 32 21.42 -4.25 9.18
CA MET A 32 21.29 -3.88 7.78
C MET A 32 20.17 -4.67 7.08
N VAL A 33 20.09 -5.98 7.32
CA VAL A 33 18.99 -6.82 6.79
C VAL A 33 17.63 -6.32 7.27
N ARG A 34 17.49 -6.01 8.57
CA ARG A 34 16.22 -5.47 9.10
C ARG A 34 15.83 -4.15 8.43
N ARG A 35 16.78 -3.20 8.33
CA ARG A 35 16.53 -1.91 7.65
C ARG A 35 16.14 -2.09 6.19
N LEU A 36 16.78 -3.02 5.48
CA LEU A 36 16.44 -3.32 4.09
C LEU A 36 15.03 -3.93 3.96
N ILE A 37 14.63 -4.79 4.89
CA ILE A 37 13.27 -5.35 4.94
C ILE A 37 12.25 -4.24 5.18
N ASP A 38 12.48 -3.41 6.19
CA ASP A 38 11.56 -2.32 6.56
C ASP A 38 11.38 -1.34 5.39
N ARG A 39 12.49 -0.94 4.75
CA ARG A 39 12.46 -0.07 3.57
C ARG A 39 11.71 -0.70 2.40
N ALA A 40 12.00 -1.96 2.07
CA ALA A 40 11.32 -2.65 0.97
C ALA A 40 9.82 -2.77 1.23
N TYR A 41 9.42 -3.02 2.49
CA TYR A 41 8.03 -3.09 2.88
C TYR A 41 7.33 -1.73 2.76
N GLU A 42 7.96 -0.65 3.24
CA GLU A 42 7.44 0.70 3.10
C GLU A 42 7.29 1.11 1.62
N ASP A 43 8.28 0.82 0.78
CA ASP A 43 8.22 1.10 -0.65
C ASP A 43 7.01 0.42 -1.31
N ILE A 44 6.74 -0.85 -0.99
CA ILE A 44 5.57 -1.59 -1.48
C ILE A 44 4.27 -0.93 -0.99
N LEU A 45 4.19 -0.56 0.28
CA LEU A 45 3.01 0.10 0.84
C LEU A 45 2.76 1.45 0.18
N GLN A 46 3.79 2.25 -0.04
CA GLN A 46 3.68 3.55 -0.71
C GLN A 46 3.21 3.39 -2.15
N GLN A 47 3.74 2.41 -2.89
CA GLN A 47 3.27 2.11 -4.24
C GLN A 47 1.80 1.68 -4.26
N ARG A 48 1.37 0.87 -3.29
CA ARG A 48 -0.04 0.47 -3.15
C ARG A 48 -0.94 1.69 -2.89
N ARG A 49 -0.56 2.58 -1.96
CA ARG A 49 -1.30 3.81 -1.68
C ARG A 49 -1.36 4.72 -2.89
N LYS A 50 -0.24 4.91 -3.59
CA LYS A 50 -0.16 5.71 -4.82
C LYS A 50 -1.11 5.20 -5.89
N ARG A 51 -1.14 3.87 -6.13
CA ARG A 51 -2.09 3.25 -7.06
C ARG A 51 -3.55 3.47 -6.66
N ALA A 52 -3.86 3.37 -5.36
CA ALA A 52 -5.22 3.62 -4.86
C ALA A 52 -5.62 5.09 -5.04
N ALA A 53 -4.73 6.03 -4.70
CA ALA A 53 -4.95 7.46 -4.90
C ALA A 53 -5.14 7.80 -6.39
N GLN A 54 -4.36 7.19 -7.28
CA GLN A 54 -4.53 7.34 -8.73
C GLN A 54 -5.87 6.78 -9.22
N LYS A 55 -6.32 5.64 -8.66
CA LYS A 55 -7.64 5.09 -8.98
C LYS A 55 -8.75 6.03 -8.52
N LEU A 56 -8.64 6.57 -7.30
CA LEU A 56 -9.60 7.53 -6.75
C LEU A 56 -9.64 8.83 -7.56
N GLY A 57 -8.49 9.39 -7.91
CA GLY A 57 -8.42 10.62 -8.71
C GLY A 57 -8.87 10.44 -10.17
N ARG A 58 -8.96 9.20 -10.68
CA ARG A 58 -9.53 8.88 -11.99
C ARG A 58 -11.01 8.58 -11.95
N LEU A 59 -11.58 8.32 -10.78
CA LEU A 59 -13.01 8.33 -10.64
C LEU A 59 -13.40 9.79 -10.85
N GLU A 60 -13.97 10.08 -12.03
CA GLU A 60 -14.68 11.33 -12.21
C GLU A 60 -15.70 11.41 -11.06
N ILE A 61 -15.61 12.50 -10.29
CA ILE A 61 -16.73 12.86 -9.42
C ILE A 61 -17.85 13.13 -10.41
N GLU A 62 -18.79 12.18 -10.55
CA GLU A 62 -20.00 12.40 -11.33
C GLU A 62 -20.56 13.76 -10.95
N ASP A 63 -20.97 14.53 -11.95
CA ASP A 63 -21.57 15.84 -11.77
C ASP A 63 -22.77 15.65 -10.82
N VAL A 64 -22.56 15.95 -9.54
CA VAL A 64 -23.53 15.62 -8.49
C VAL A 64 -24.77 16.43 -8.83
N PRO A 65 -25.90 15.78 -9.16
CA PRO A 65 -27.08 16.51 -9.58
C PRO A 65 -27.53 17.44 -8.45
N GLU A 66 -28.08 18.59 -8.83
CA GLU A 66 -28.68 19.56 -7.88
C GLU A 66 -29.51 18.82 -6.81
N PRO A 67 -29.45 19.22 -5.53
CA PRO A 67 -30.02 18.43 -4.42
C PRO A 67 -31.48 18.00 -4.63
N ALA A 68 -32.30 18.85 -5.27
CA ALA A 68 -33.70 18.55 -5.58
C ALA A 68 -33.88 17.46 -6.66
N THR A 69 -32.92 17.31 -7.56
CA THR A 69 -32.89 16.25 -8.59
C THR A 69 -32.40 14.94 -7.98
N LEU A 70 -31.40 14.99 -7.10
CA LEU A 70 -30.92 13.81 -6.37
C LEU A 70 -32.01 13.23 -5.45
N SER A 71 -32.73 14.07 -4.69
CA SER A 71 -33.83 13.60 -3.82
C SER A 71 -34.90 12.85 -4.60
N ARG A 72 -35.34 13.41 -5.75
CA ARG A 72 -36.33 12.77 -6.61
C ARG A 72 -35.84 11.45 -7.21
N GLN A 73 -34.57 11.37 -7.60
CA GLN A 73 -33.97 10.13 -8.12
C GLN A 73 -33.88 9.03 -7.04
N LEU A 74 -33.51 9.41 -5.81
CA LEU A 74 -33.45 8.48 -4.68
C LEU A 74 -34.84 8.00 -4.26
N GLU A 75 -35.82 8.91 -4.22
CA GLU A 75 -37.23 8.56 -3.97
C GLU A 75 -37.76 7.58 -5.02
N ALA A 76 -37.50 7.82 -6.30
CA ALA A 76 -37.91 6.92 -7.38
C ALA A 76 -37.18 5.57 -7.38
N ALA A 77 -35.91 5.52 -6.96
CA ALA A 77 -35.14 4.28 -6.88
C ALA A 77 -35.47 3.43 -5.62
N HIS A 78 -36.03 4.07 -4.59
CA HIS A 78 -36.45 3.44 -3.34
C HIS A 78 -37.96 3.35 -3.17
N GLU A 79 -38.75 3.78 -4.16
CA GLU A 79 -40.16 3.39 -4.27
C GLU A 79 -40.19 1.87 -4.46
N PRO A 80 -40.69 1.11 -3.47
CA PRO A 80 -40.89 -0.31 -3.66
C PRO A 80 -41.89 -0.47 -4.79
N ASP A 81 -41.55 -1.30 -5.78
CA ASP A 81 -42.47 -1.75 -6.83
C ASP A 81 -43.87 -1.95 -6.22
N GLY A 82 -44.84 -1.30 -6.87
CA GLY A 82 -46.19 -1.11 -6.36
C GLY A 82 -46.79 -2.38 -5.74
N LEU A 83 -47.16 -2.27 -4.47
CA LEU A 83 -48.21 -3.07 -3.87
C LEU A 83 -49.57 -2.52 -4.35
N HIS A 84 -49.91 -2.79 -5.61
CA HIS A 84 -51.30 -2.79 -6.09
C HIS A 84 -51.48 -3.84 -7.18
#